data_AF-A0AAI9ZGI0-F1
#
_entry.id   AF-A0AAI9ZGI0-F1
#
_cell.length_a   1.000
_cell.length_b   1.000
_cell.length_c   1.000
_cell.angle_alpha   90.00
_cell.angle_beta   90.00
_cell.angle_gamma   90.00
#
_symmetry.space_group_name_H-M   'P 1'
#
loop_
_entity.id
_entity.type
_entity.pdbx_description
1 polymer ?
#
loop_
_entity_poly.entity_id
_entity_poly.type
_entity_poly.pdbx_seq_one_letter_code
_entity_poly.pdbx_strand_id
1 'polypeptide(L)' 'MGTKRSFTNPIVPGFAPDPSIVFVNGVFFMVTSSFHIFPGLPIYASTDLQEWKHMDK' A
#
# COMPACT_ATOMS: atom_id res chain seq x y z
N MET A 1 4.46 17.12 -23.70
CA MET A 1 4.02 17.71 -22.42
C MET A 1 3.47 16.58 -21.56
N GLY A 2 4.23 16.10 -20.58
CA GLY A 2 3.75 15.07 -19.64
C GLY A 2 2.75 15.71 -18.67
N THR A 3 1.61 15.05 -18.44
CA THR A 3 0.63 15.49 -17.45
C THR A 3 1.28 15.44 -16.06
N LYS A 4 1.29 16.58 -15.36
CA LYS A 4 1.75 16.64 -13.96
C LYS A 4 0.73 15.87 -13.12
N ARG A 5 1.04 14.63 -12.75
CA ARG A 5 0.20 13.87 -11.81
C ARG A 5 0.27 14.58 -10.47
N SER A 6 -0.89 15.01 -9.97
CA SER A 6 -1.02 15.58 -8.64
C SER A 6 -1.04 14.44 -7.65
N PHE A 7 -0.11 14.44 -6.70
CA PHE A 7 -0.08 13.46 -5.61
C PHE A 7 -0.82 14.05 -4.41
N THR A 8 -1.68 13.26 -3.78
CA THR A 8 -2.45 13.67 -2.61
C THR A 8 -2.23 12.67 -1.50
N ASN A 9 -1.79 13.14 -0.34
CA ASN A 9 -1.75 12.32 0.86
C ASN A 9 -3.14 12.26 1.53
N PRO A 10 -3.46 11.17 2.25
CA PRO A 10 -2.64 9.96 2.42
C PRO A 10 -2.74 8.97 1.24
N ILE A 11 -1.66 8.26 0.95
CA ILE A 11 -1.60 7.23 -0.11
C ILE A 11 -2.36 5.94 0.23
N VAL A 12 -2.49 5.63 1.52
CA VAL A 12 -3.40 4.59 2.04
C VAL A 12 -4.18 5.21 3.20
N PRO A 13 -5.47 5.52 3.01
CA PRO A 13 -6.28 6.12 4.06
C PRO A 13 -6.70 5.09 5.10
N GLY A 14 -6.90 5.54 6.34
CA GLY A 14 -7.44 4.71 7.43
C GLY A 14 -6.36 4.03 8.28
N PHE A 15 -6.65 2.82 8.74
CA PHE A 15 -5.82 2.08 9.71
C PHE A 15 -4.74 1.25 8.99
N ALA A 16 -3.64 1.91 8.64
CA ALA A 16 -2.46 1.31 8.01
C ALA A 16 -1.16 1.59 8.78
N PRO A 17 -1.04 1.14 10.05
CA PRO A 17 0.12 1.42 10.89
C PRO A 17 1.33 0.56 10.51
N ASP A 18 2.52 1.04 10.86
CA ASP A 18 3.81 0.34 10.70
C ASP A 18 4.09 -0.22 9.30
N PRO A 19 4.03 0.60 8.23
CA PRO A 19 4.23 0.11 6.87
C PRO A 19 5.66 -0.40 6.67
N SER A 20 5.78 -1.63 6.18
CA SER A 20 7.03 -2.22 5.68
C SER A 20 6.88 -2.58 4.20
N ILE A 21 7.83 -2.19 3.36
CA ILE A 21 7.70 -2.25 1.89
C ILE A 21 8.87 -3.02 1.25
N VAL A 22 8.57 -3.82 0.22
CA VAL A 22 9.55 -4.45 -0.68
C VAL A 22 9.16 -4.27 -2.14
N PHE A 23 10.13 -4.24 -3.06
CA PHE A 23 9.91 -4.19 -4.50
C PHE A 23 10.41 -5.46 -5.18
N VAL A 24 9.52 -6.15 -5.91
CA VAL A 24 9.81 -7.40 -6.61
C VAL A 24 9.10 -7.41 -7.96
N ASN A 25 9.83 -7.70 -9.04
CA ASN A 25 9.28 -7.90 -10.38
C ASN A 25 8.34 -6.77 -10.88
N GLY A 26 8.68 -5.51 -10.59
CA GLY A 26 7.88 -4.36 -11.04
C GLY A 26 6.72 -3.98 -10.12
N VAL A 27 6.57 -4.65 -8.97
CA VAL A 27 5.48 -4.40 -8.01
C VAL A 27 6.05 -4.10 -6.63
N PHE A 28 5.53 -3.05 -6.00
CA PHE A 28 5.72 -2.75 -4.58
C PHE A 28 4.68 -3.50 -3.76
N PHE A 29 5.13 -4.20 -2.73
CA PHE A 29 4.27 -4.84 -1.74
C PHE A 29 4.50 -4.16 -0.40
N MET A 30 3.40 -3.78 0.28
CA MET A 30 3.40 -3.18 1.60
C MET A 30 2.63 -4.07 2.56
N VAL A 31 3.18 -4.32 3.74
CA VAL A 31 2.47 -4.95 4.86
C VAL A 31 2.31 -3.94 6.00
N THR A 32 1.19 -4.01 6.72
CA THR A 32 0.90 -3.16 7.89
C THR A 32 0.58 -4.00 9.13
N SER A 33 0.74 -3.42 10.31
CA SER A 33 0.36 -4.04 11.57
C SER A 33 -1.17 -4.14 11.69
N SER A 34 -1.71 -5.33 12.02
CA SER A 34 -3.13 -5.52 12.34
C SER A 34 -3.43 -5.56 13.85
N PHE A 35 -2.39 -5.51 14.69
CA PHE A 35 -2.47 -5.83 16.11
C PHE A 35 -3.22 -7.15 16.34
N HIS A 36 -4.34 -7.11 17.08
CA HIS A 36 -5.15 -8.29 17.42
C HIS A 36 -6.26 -8.60 16.39
N ILE A 37 -6.37 -7.82 15.30
CA ILE A 37 -7.43 -8.00 14.29
C ILE A 37 -7.07 -9.18 13.38
N PHE A 38 -8.06 -10.06 13.17
CA PHE A 38 -7.97 -11.22 12.26
C PHE A 38 -9.03 -11.09 11.14
N PRO A 39 -8.71 -11.40 9.86
CA PRO A 39 -7.40 -11.84 9.35
C PRO A 39 -6.32 -10.76 9.52
N GLY A 40 -5.13 -11.18 9.93
CA GLY A 40 -4.01 -10.28 10.26
C GLY A 40 -3.06 -10.06 9.08
N LEU A 41 -2.13 -9.11 9.26
CA LEU A 41 -1.12 -8.70 8.26
C LEU A 41 -1.72 -8.29 6.90
N PRO A 42 -2.48 -7.17 6.83
CA PRO A 42 -2.95 -6.59 5.57
C PRO A 42 -1.79 -6.40 4.59
N ILE A 43 -1.97 -6.84 3.34
CA ILE A 43 -0.99 -6.70 2.26
C ILE A 43 -1.57 -5.80 1.18
N TYR A 44 -0.79 -4.82 0.73
CA TYR A 44 -1.15 -3.94 -0.39
C TYR A 44 -0.15 -4.10 -1.53
N ALA A 45 -0.62 -3.95 -2.76
CA ALA A 45 0.22 -3.95 -3.96
C ALA A 45 0.07 -2.64 -4.73
N SER A 46 1.18 -2.13 -5.28
CA SER A 46 1.23 -0.94 -6.12
C SER A 46 2.31 -1.08 -7.19
N THR A 47 2.13 -0.42 -8.34
CA THR A 47 3.17 -0.30 -9.38
C THR A 47 3.76 1.11 -9.44
N ASP A 48 3.21 2.08 -8.70
CA ASP A 48 3.55 3.49 -8.81
C ASP A 48 3.68 4.25 -7.48
N LEU A 49 3.64 3.52 -6.36
CA LEU A 49 3.71 4.01 -4.96
C LEU A 49 2.57 4.95 -4.55
N GLN A 50 1.56 5.16 -5.40
CA GLN A 50 0.44 6.06 -5.13
C GLN A 50 -0.86 5.29 -4.97
N GLU A 51 -1.20 4.49 -5.97
CA GLU A 51 -2.41 3.67 -5.96
C GLU A 51 -2.07 2.32 -5.34
N TRP A 52 -2.72 2.01 -4.22
CA TRP A 52 -2.48 0.80 -3.45
C TRP A 52 -3.74 -0.06 -3.41
N LYS A 53 -3.65 -1.28 -3.94
CA LYS A 53 -4.74 -2.26 -3.87
C LYS A 53 -4.53 -3.17 -2.67
N HIS A 54 -5.54 -3.24 -1.80
CA HIS A 54 -5.55 -4.24 -0.73
C HIS A 54 -5.73 -5.65 -1.32
N MET A 55 -4.85 -6.56 -0.93
CA MET A 55 -4.78 -7.94 -1.41
C MET A 55 -5.55 -8.83 -0.45
N ASP A 56 -6.87 -8.72 -0.46
CA ASP A 56 -7.77 -9.69 0.17
C ASP A 56 -7.85 -10.96 -0.71
N LYS A 57 -7.99 -12.13 -0.09
CA LYS A 57 -8.18 -13.40 -0.80
C LYS A 57 -9.42 -13.39 -1.68
#